data_AF-A0A5N4B796-F1
#
_entry.id   AF-A0A5N4B796-F1
#
_cell.length_a   1.000
_cell.length_b   1.000
_cell.length_c   1.000
_cell.angle_alpha   90.00
_cell.angle_beta   90.00
_cell.angle_gamma   90.00
#
_symmetry.space_group_name_H-M   'P 1'
#
loop_
_entity.id
_entity.type
_entity.pdbx_description
1 polymer ?
#
loop_
_entity_poly.entity_id
_entity_poly.type
_entity_poly.pdbx_seq_one_letter_code
_entity_poly.pdbx_strand_id
1 'polypeptide(L)'
;MEHRYQLGREVIILIGGSDIRRNAKIRSMRIGIHRLLKDLKSCKIQVNLCTYPTVKVPPLQQEVADQFNQFLRSVANKNGHIRLIDVVVVVWDSIKSFVLNAFFVLQGRKSSE
;
A
#
# COMPACT_ATOMS: atom_id res chain seq x y z
N MET A 1 14.00 25.83 -24.44
CA MET A 1 14.47 24.57 -23.82
C MET A 1 13.25 23.85 -23.26
N GLU A 2 12.89 22.70 -23.83
CA GLU A 2 11.80 21.88 -23.30
C GLU A 2 12.31 21.04 -22.14
N HIS A 3 11.80 21.28 -20.94
CA HIS A 3 12.07 20.42 -19.80
C HIS A 3 11.29 19.10 -19.96
N ARG A 4 11.98 18.04 -20.37
CA ARG A 4 11.44 16.67 -20.33
C ARG A 4 11.41 16.20 -18.88
N TYR A 5 10.23 16.24 -18.29
CA TYR A 5 9.98 15.62 -16.98
C TYR A 5 9.97 14.10 -17.14
N GLN A 6 10.91 13.39 -16.49
CA GLN A 6 10.81 11.95 -16.30
C GLN A 6 9.83 11.69 -15.15
N LEU A 7 8.70 11.04 -15.45
CA LEU A 7 7.83 10.48 -14.43
C LEU A 7 8.60 9.44 -13.60
N GLY A 8 8.43 9.50 -12.28
CA GLY A 8 9.05 8.57 -11.35
C GLY A 8 8.77 7.12 -11.76
N ARG A 9 9.82 6.29 -11.74
CA ARG A 9 9.73 4.87 -12.10
C ARG A 9 9.07 4.01 -11.01
N GLU A 10 8.80 4.61 -9.86
CA GLU A 10 8.24 3.94 -8.69
C GLU A 10 7.12 4.77 -8.05
N VAL A 11 6.10 4.10 -7.52
CA VAL A 11 5.02 4.72 -6.76
C VAL A 11 4.75 3.94 -5.47
N ILE A 12 4.45 4.65 -4.39
CA ILE A 12 3.96 4.06 -3.13
C ILE A 12 2.46 4.30 -3.06
N ILE A 13 1.68 3.23 -2.85
CA ILE A 13 0.21 3.29 -2.84
C ILE A 13 -0.32 2.84 -1.48
N LEU A 14 -0.99 3.76 -0.80
CA LEU A 14 -1.84 3.49 0.36
C LEU A 14 -3.24 4.03 0.04
N ILE A 15 -4.22 3.15 -0.15
CA ILE A 15 -5.56 3.49 -0.63
C ILE A 15 -6.61 2.55 -0.01
N GLY A 16 -7.89 2.91 -0.09
CA GLY A 16 -9.01 2.09 0.38
C GLY A 16 -9.49 2.44 1.79
N GLY A 17 -8.76 3.25 2.54
CA GLY A 17 -9.16 3.64 3.90
C GLY A 17 -10.49 4.40 3.96
N SER A 18 -10.76 5.29 3.01
CA SER A 18 -12.05 5.99 2.91
C SER A 18 -13.20 5.05 2.55
N ASP A 19 -12.96 4.11 1.64
CA ASP A 19 -13.95 3.11 1.22
C ASP A 19 -14.33 2.18 2.38
N ILE A 20 -13.33 1.71 3.13
CA ILE A 20 -13.53 0.90 4.34
C ILE A 20 -14.37 1.69 5.35
N ARG A 21 -14.02 2.95 5.65
CA ARG A 21 -14.79 3.79 6.58
C ARG A 21 -16.23 4.02 6.14
N ARG A 22 -16.49 4.05 4.84
CA ARG A 22 -17.84 4.18 4.25
C ARG A 22 -18.58 2.85 4.12
N ASN A 23 -17.99 1.75 4.59
CA ASN A 23 -18.51 0.39 4.42
C ASN A 23 -18.79 0.04 2.94
N ALA A 24 -17.90 0.45 2.05
CA ALA A 24 -18.01 0.14 0.63
C ALA A 24 -17.93 -1.38 0.41
N LYS A 25 -18.64 -1.87 -0.62
CA LYS A 25 -18.60 -3.29 -0.99
C LYS A 25 -17.17 -3.67 -1.41
N ILE A 26 -16.63 -4.72 -0.80
CA ILE A 26 -15.28 -5.24 -1.08
C ILE A 26 -15.03 -5.50 -2.58
N ARG A 27 -16.05 -5.97 -3.30
CA ARG A 27 -15.98 -6.21 -4.76
C ARG A 27 -15.64 -4.92 -5.53
N SER A 28 -16.24 -3.80 -5.17
CA SER A 28 -15.98 -2.51 -5.83
C SER A 28 -14.55 -2.04 -5.59
N MET A 29 -14.06 -2.18 -4.36
CA MET A 29 -12.68 -1.85 -3.99
C MET A 29 -11.68 -2.70 -4.79
N ARG A 30 -11.91 -4.02 -4.89
CA ARG A 30 -11.08 -4.94 -5.68
C ARG A 30 -10.99 -4.53 -7.15
N ILE A 31 -12.12 -4.19 -7.76
CA ILE A 31 -12.17 -3.73 -9.16
C ILE A 31 -11.37 -2.44 -9.33
N GLY A 32 -11.51 -1.47 -8.40
CA GLY A 32 -10.76 -0.22 -8.43
C GLY A 32 -9.25 -0.43 -8.40
N ILE A 33 -8.76 -1.27 -7.48
CA ILE A 33 -7.34 -1.60 -7.38
C ILE A 33 -6.83 -2.31 -8.64
N HIS A 34 -7.58 -3.27 -9.17
CA HIS A 34 -7.17 -3.95 -10.39
C HIS A 34 -7.02 -3.01 -11.58
N ARG A 35 -7.93 -2.04 -11.75
CA ARG A 35 -7.83 -1.03 -12.80
C ARG A 35 -6.60 -0.16 -12.61
N LEU A 36 -6.41 0.40 -11.41
CA LEU A 36 -5.25 1.23 -11.08
C LEU A 36 -3.93 0.50 -11.36
N LEU A 37 -3.79 -0.74 -10.89
CA LEU A 37 -2.56 -1.51 -11.09
C LEU A 37 -2.32 -1.89 -12.56
N LYS A 38 -3.39 -2.16 -13.32
CA LYS A 38 -3.28 -2.39 -14.76
C LYS A 38 -2.74 -1.16 -15.49
N ASP A 39 -3.23 0.01 -15.14
CA ASP A 39 -2.79 1.27 -15.74
C ASP A 39 -1.32 1.55 -15.41
N LEU A 40 -0.93 1.40 -14.14
CA LEU A 40 0.46 1.56 -13.70
C LEU A 40 1.43 0.56 -14.36
N LYS A 41 0.99 -0.69 -14.54
CA LYS A 41 1.74 -1.71 -15.27
C LYS A 41 1.97 -1.29 -16.73
N SER A 42 0.96 -0.73 -17.39
CA SER A 42 1.08 -0.26 -18.78
C SER A 42 2.10 0.88 -18.93
N CYS A 43 2.22 1.71 -17.89
CA CYS A 43 3.21 2.79 -17.81
C CYS A 43 4.60 2.33 -17.37
N LYS A 44 4.81 1.02 -17.12
CA LYS A 44 6.06 0.43 -16.62
C LYS A 44 6.51 1.05 -15.28
N ILE A 45 5.55 1.46 -14.44
CA ILE A 45 5.81 1.97 -13.09
C ILE A 45 5.86 0.80 -12.12
N GLN A 46 6.92 0.72 -11.32
CA GLN A 46 7.03 -0.25 -10.23
C GLN A 46 6.21 0.22 -9.03
N VAL A 47 5.45 -0.71 -8.44
CA VAL A 47 4.46 -0.38 -7.41
C VAL A 47 4.91 -0.91 -6.05
N ASN A 48 4.93 -0.05 -5.06
CA ASN A 48 5.07 -0.38 -3.65
C ASN A 48 3.68 -0.30 -3.00
N LEU A 49 2.97 -1.43 -2.93
CA LEU A 49 1.59 -1.51 -2.48
C LEU A 49 1.54 -1.73 -0.97
N CYS A 50 0.93 -0.80 -0.24
CA CYS A 50 0.82 -0.86 1.22
C CYS A 50 -0.49 -1.53 1.66
N THR A 51 -0.44 -2.36 2.70
CA THR A 51 -1.66 -2.80 3.38
C THR A 51 -2.27 -1.68 4.23
N TYR A 52 -3.58 -1.77 4.47
CA TYR A 52 -4.31 -0.81 5.27
C TYR A 52 -4.16 -1.11 6.77
N PRO A 53 -3.80 -0.13 7.61
CA PRO A 53 -3.65 -0.33 9.05
C PRO A 53 -5.00 -0.62 9.72
N THR A 54 -5.11 -1.75 10.43
CA THR A 54 -6.37 -2.24 11.02
C THR A 54 -6.61 -1.79 12.47
N VAL A 55 -5.60 -1.26 13.15
CA VAL A 55 -5.61 -0.97 14.60
C VAL A 55 -6.73 -0.05 15.09
N LYS A 56 -7.24 0.87 14.26
CA LYS A 56 -8.33 1.81 14.62
C LYS A 56 -9.56 1.66 13.73
N VAL A 57 -9.73 0.48 13.14
CA VAL A 57 -10.90 0.20 12.30
C VAL A 57 -12.07 -0.14 13.23
N PRO A 58 -13.25 0.48 13.07
CA PRO A 58 -14.36 0.13 13.94
C PRO A 58 -14.79 -1.33 13.67
N PRO A 59 -15.34 -2.04 14.68
CA PRO A 59 -15.57 -3.48 14.60
C PRO A 59 -16.39 -3.93 13.38
N LEU A 60 -17.38 -3.13 12.96
CA LEU A 60 -18.23 -3.41 11.81
C LEU A 60 -17.48 -3.40 10.47
N GLN A 61 -16.37 -2.68 10.37
CA GLN A 61 -15.55 -2.59 9.15
C GLN A 61 -14.27 -3.44 9.22
N GLN A 62 -14.02 -4.10 10.36
CA GLN A 62 -12.81 -4.89 10.59
C GLN A 62 -12.70 -6.03 9.57
N GLU A 63 -13.79 -6.78 9.36
CA GLU A 63 -13.82 -7.88 8.41
C GLU A 63 -13.52 -7.40 6.97
N VAL A 64 -14.10 -6.27 6.56
CA VAL A 64 -13.86 -5.68 5.22
C VAL A 64 -12.39 -5.26 5.08
N ALA A 65 -11.80 -4.68 6.13
CA ALA A 65 -10.39 -4.30 6.14
C ALA A 65 -9.47 -5.51 6.02
N ASP A 66 -9.77 -6.59 6.74
CA ASP A 66 -8.99 -7.83 6.70
C ASP A 66 -9.10 -8.52 5.34
N GLN A 67 -10.31 -8.64 4.78
CA GLN A 67 -10.54 -9.17 3.45
C GLN A 67 -9.86 -8.32 2.36
N PHE A 68 -9.79 -7.00 2.54
CA PHE A 68 -9.10 -6.11 1.62
C PHE A 68 -7.59 -6.30 1.70
N ASN A 69 -7.02 -6.36 2.91
CA ASN A 69 -5.59 -6.61 3.09
C ASN A 69 -5.17 -7.97 2.52
N GLN A 70 -5.93 -9.05 2.78
CA GLN A 70 -5.69 -10.35 2.16
C GLN A 70 -5.71 -10.27 0.63
N PHE A 71 -6.63 -9.50 0.07
CA PHE A 71 -6.68 -9.24 -1.37
C PHE A 71 -5.41 -8.53 -1.87
N LEU A 72 -4.94 -7.46 -1.20
CA LEU A 72 -3.72 -6.75 -1.59
C LEU A 72 -2.49 -7.68 -1.58
N ARG A 73 -2.37 -8.53 -0.55
CA ARG A 73 -1.32 -9.56 -0.47
C ARG A 73 -1.39 -10.54 -1.64
N SER A 74 -2.59 -11.03 -1.95
CA SER A 74 -2.81 -11.94 -3.08
C SER A 74 -2.41 -11.31 -4.42
N VAL A 75 -2.75 -10.03 -4.63
CA VAL A 75 -2.41 -9.30 -5.85
C VAL A 75 -0.91 -9.11 -5.97
N ALA A 76 -0.22 -8.69 -4.91
CA ALA A 76 1.23 -8.53 -4.94
C ALA A 76 1.94 -9.86 -5.23
N ASN A 77 1.55 -10.95 -4.58
CA ASN A 77 2.14 -12.28 -4.80
C ASN A 77 1.99 -12.79 -6.23
N LYS A 78 0.89 -12.42 -6.92
CA LYS A 78 0.64 -12.80 -8.32
C LYS A 78 1.34 -11.90 -9.34
N ASN A 79 1.97 -10.81 -8.91
CA ASN A 79 2.48 -9.77 -9.81
C ASN A 79 3.89 -9.32 -9.42
N GLY A 80 4.92 -9.82 -10.10
CA GLY A 80 6.32 -9.48 -9.79
C GLY A 80 6.72 -8.00 -9.93
N HIS A 81 5.89 -7.15 -10.57
CA HIS A 81 6.11 -5.70 -10.65
C HIS A 81 5.57 -4.92 -9.44
N ILE A 82 4.99 -5.64 -8.47
CA ILE A 82 4.41 -5.09 -7.24
C ILE A 82 5.20 -5.63 -6.05
N ARG A 83 5.80 -4.73 -5.29
CA ARG A 83 6.34 -5.01 -3.96
C ARG A 83 5.26 -4.72 -2.92
N LEU A 84 4.95 -5.70 -2.07
CA LEU A 84 4.07 -5.50 -0.94
C LEU A 84 4.83 -4.83 0.23
N ILE A 85 4.21 -3.86 0.88
CA ILE A 85 4.62 -3.29 2.16
C ILE A 85 3.52 -3.58 3.18
N ASP A 86 3.79 -4.48 4.10
CA ASP A 86 2.85 -4.75 5.20
C ASP A 86 2.96 -3.64 6.26
N VAL A 87 1.92 -2.82 6.37
CA VAL A 87 1.85 -1.73 7.35
C VAL A 87 1.33 -2.30 8.67
N VAL A 88 2.26 -2.52 9.60
CA VAL A 88 1.94 -2.90 10.97
C VAL A 88 1.95 -1.64 11.83
N VAL A 89 0.82 -1.34 12.48
CA VAL A 89 0.75 -0.27 13.48
C VAL A 89 1.00 -0.89 14.84
N VAL A 90 2.10 -0.49 15.48
CA VAL A 90 2.38 -0.82 16.87
C VAL A 90 1.59 0.15 17.75
N VAL A 91 0.66 -0.36 18.56
CA VAL A 91 -0.06 0.44 19.57
C VAL A 91 0.83 0.55 20.81
N TRP A 92 1.23 1.76 21.13
CA TRP A 92 2.18 2.10 22.19
C TRP A 92 1.59 2.15 23.61
N ASP A 93 0.44 1.54 23.86
CA ASP A 93 -0.17 1.57 25.20
C ASP A 93 0.39 0.50 26.15
N SER A 94 1.27 -0.39 25.67
CA SER A 94 1.87 -1.48 26.47
C SER A 94 3.37 -1.32 26.75
N ILE A 95 4.05 -0.30 26.21
CA ILE A 95 5.49 -0.11 26.39
C ILE A 95 5.74 1.35 26.75
N LYS A 96 5.87 1.62 28.05
CA LYS A 96 6.50 2.86 28.53
C LYS A 96 7.88 2.95 27.88
N SER A 97 8.02 3.90 26.96
CA SER A 97 9.31 4.44 26.48
C SER A 97 10.31 3.41 25.96
N PHE A 98 10.31 3.10 24.65
CA PHE A 98 11.59 2.83 23.96
C PHE A 98 11.47 3.02 22.43
N VAL A 99 11.92 4.20 21.97
CA VAL A 99 12.41 4.48 20.60
C VAL A 99 11.43 4.22 19.43
N LEU A 100 10.66 5.25 19.02
CA LEU A 100 10.03 5.27 17.69
C LEU A 100 10.95 5.98 16.67
N ASN A 101 12.09 5.37 16.38
CA ASN A 101 12.74 5.58 15.09
C ASN A 101 11.97 4.73 14.08
N ALA A 102 10.95 5.31 13.45
CA ALA A 102 10.38 4.74 12.24
C ALA A 102 11.45 4.81 11.14
N PHE A 103 12.30 3.78 11.05
CA PHE A 103 13.22 3.59 9.95
C PHE A 103 12.39 3.34 8.69
N PHE A 104 12.14 4.40 7.92
CA PHE A 104 11.93 4.26 6.48
C PHE A 104 13.27 3.80 5.90
N VAL A 105 13.45 2.48 5.75
CA VAL A 105 14.57 1.95 4.97
C VAL A 105 14.25 2.19 3.50
N LEU A 106 14.48 3.42 3.04
CA LEU A 106 14.73 3.71 1.63
C LEU A 106 16.09 3.09 1.31
N GLN A 107 16.11 1.81 0.94
CA GLN A 107 17.29 1.27 0.26
C GLN A 107 17.36 1.89 -1.13
N GLY A 108 17.90 3.11 -1.21
CA GLY A 108 18.43 3.65 -2.44
C GLY A 108 19.59 2.76 -2.87
N ARG A 109 19.37 1.89 -3.86
CA ARG A 109 20.49 1.31 -4.58
C ARG A 109 21.17 2.45 -5.34
N LYS A 110 22.39 2.80 -4.94
CA LYS A 110 23.30 3.54 -5.81
C LYS A 110 23.38 2.75 -7.12
N SER A 111 23.04 3.39 -8.23
CA SER A 111 23.45 2.92 -9.55
C SER A 111 24.96 3.08 -9.60
N SER A 112 25.67 1.96 -9.66
CA SER A 112 27.09 1.95 -10.02
C SER A 112 27.17 2.20 -11.52
N GLU A 113 27.76 3.33 -11.90
CA GLU A 113 28.43 3.48 -13.19
C GLU A 113 29.72 2.67 -13.21
#